data_AF-A0AAU9UG66-F1
#
_entry.id   AF-A0AAU9UG66-F1
#
_cell.length_a   1.000
_cell.length_b   1.000
_cell.length_c   1.000
_cell.angle_alpha   90.00
_cell.angle_beta   90.00
_cell.angle_gamma   90.00
#
_symmetry.space_group_name_H-M   'P 1'
#
loop_
_entity.id
_entity.type
_entity.pdbx_description
1 polymer ?
#
loop_
_entity_poly.entity_id
_entity_poly.type
_entity_poly.pdbx_seq_one_letter_code
_entity_poly.pdbx_strand_id
1 'polypeptide(L)'
;MDLPIIKRTNYKQNYKSESEQDNDFKHWLKPVPGDQTKAQCTCCKREFSAKISDIKKYCKTASHQKKMPNACGRPKECGVTSVNMKMLIKNRTQNEVISTFLGISELESSDAEGIVTSLVALLKDAGLQIKNLSGIGTDNAFVMTGINTSAYKILKEKYDLKHLILVRCVSFHIARRITCFCRYYTTSN
;
A
#
# COMPACT_ATOMS: atom_id res chain seq x y z
N MET A 1 11.70 -42.81 26.64
CA MET A 1 10.83 -43.31 25.57
C MET A 1 10.78 -42.23 24.50
N ASP A 2 11.54 -42.39 23.43
CA ASP A 2 11.56 -41.43 22.33
C ASP A 2 10.33 -41.63 21.44
N LEU A 3 9.53 -40.58 21.29
CA LEU A 3 8.37 -40.60 20.41
C LEU A 3 8.83 -40.58 18.95
N PRO A 4 8.26 -41.42 18.06
CA PRO A 4 8.67 -41.47 16.67
C PRO A 4 8.30 -40.18 15.95
N ILE A 5 9.28 -39.56 15.29
CA ILE A 5 9.08 -38.39 14.43
C ILE A 5 8.28 -38.83 13.20
N ILE A 6 6.99 -38.51 13.18
CA ILE A 6 6.10 -38.72 12.03
C ILE A 6 6.58 -37.80 10.90
N LYS A 7 7.25 -38.36 9.89
CA LYS A 7 7.61 -37.62 8.67
C LYS A 7 6.33 -37.33 7.89
N ARG A 8 5.94 -36.04 7.83
CA ARG A 8 4.79 -35.58 7.04
C ARG A 8 4.99 -35.96 5.58
N THR A 9 4.05 -36.71 5.00
CA THR A 9 4.07 -37.04 3.57
C THR A 9 3.86 -35.77 2.75
N ASN A 10 4.67 -35.59 1.71
CA ASN A 10 4.56 -34.43 0.83
C ASN A 10 3.27 -34.54 0.00
N TYR A 11 2.21 -33.83 0.43
CA TYR A 11 0.98 -33.69 -0.33
C TYR A 11 1.33 -33.11 -1.71
N LYS A 12 0.99 -33.84 -2.79
CA LYS A 12 1.15 -33.39 -4.18
C LYS A 12 -0.15 -32.70 -4.57
N GLN A 13 -0.08 -31.42 -4.88
CA GLN A 13 -1.23 -30.65 -5.32
C GLN A 13 -1.15 -30.45 -6.84
N ASN A 14 -2.21 -30.86 -7.54
CA ASN A 14 -2.36 -30.60 -8.96
C ASN A 14 -2.71 -29.13 -9.20
N TYR A 15 -2.28 -28.61 -10.35
CA TYR A 15 -2.61 -27.27 -10.82
C TYR A 15 -4.13 -27.14 -10.97
N LYS A 16 -4.73 -26.24 -10.19
CA LYS A 16 -6.16 -25.92 -10.30
C LYS A 16 -6.32 -24.83 -11.33
N SER A 17 -7.17 -25.03 -12.34
CA SER A 17 -7.55 -24.00 -13.32
C SER A 17 -8.20 -22.77 -12.65
N GLU A 18 -8.80 -22.94 -11.47
CA GLU A 18 -9.29 -21.85 -10.61
C GLU A 18 -8.18 -20.85 -10.20
N SER A 19 -6.92 -21.29 -10.16
CA SER A 19 -5.77 -20.42 -9.85
C SER A 19 -5.51 -19.38 -10.94
N GLU A 20 -6.08 -19.56 -12.14
CA GLU A 20 -6.03 -18.59 -13.24
C GLU A 20 -7.12 -17.52 -13.13
N GLN A 21 -8.13 -17.74 -12.27
CA GLN A 21 -9.22 -16.79 -12.02
C GLN A 21 -8.88 -15.79 -10.90
N ASP A 22 -7.98 -16.14 -9.99
CA ASP A 22 -7.47 -15.21 -8.99
C ASP A 22 -6.69 -14.08 -9.67
N ASN A 23 -7.16 -12.85 -9.48
CA ASN A 23 -6.58 -11.62 -10.06
C ASN A 23 -5.09 -11.44 -9.75
N ASP A 24 -4.57 -12.10 -8.70
CA ASP A 24 -3.16 -12.04 -8.28
C ASP A 24 -2.21 -12.92 -9.13
N PHE A 25 -2.74 -13.93 -9.84
CA PHE A 25 -1.94 -14.89 -10.62
C PHE A 25 -2.27 -14.90 -12.11
N LYS A 26 -3.43 -14.34 -12.47
CA LYS A 26 -3.87 -14.09 -13.84
C LYS A 26 -2.81 -13.24 -14.53
N HIS A 27 -2.35 -13.69 -15.70
CA HIS A 27 -1.41 -13.05 -16.65
C HIS A 27 0.04 -13.55 -16.69
N TRP A 28 0.55 -14.26 -15.68
CA TRP A 28 1.94 -14.75 -15.73
C TRP A 28 2.13 -16.23 -15.40
N LEU A 29 1.13 -16.88 -14.80
CA LEU A 29 1.16 -18.29 -14.46
C LEU A 29 0.56 -19.13 -15.58
N LYS A 30 1.25 -20.20 -16.00
CA LYS A 30 0.74 -21.20 -16.96
C LYS A 30 1.07 -22.62 -16.49
N PRO A 31 0.25 -23.64 -16.80
CA PRO A 31 0.60 -25.02 -16.57
C PRO A 31 1.70 -25.50 -17.52
N VAL A 32 2.53 -26.45 -17.08
CA VAL A 32 3.54 -27.09 -17.95
C VAL A 32 2.86 -28.24 -18.72
N PRO A 33 2.96 -28.27 -20.06
CA PRO A 33 2.43 -29.38 -20.85
C PRO A 33 3.22 -30.66 -20.53
N GLY A 34 2.57 -31.64 -19.89
CA GLY A 34 3.15 -32.94 -19.51
C GLY A 34 3.11 -33.23 -18.01
N ASP A 35 3.17 -32.21 -17.15
CA ASP A 35 3.19 -32.36 -15.68
C ASP A 35 2.12 -31.48 -15.01
N GLN A 36 0.98 -32.08 -14.62
CA GLN A 36 -0.12 -31.36 -13.95
C GLN A 36 0.22 -30.83 -12.54
N THR A 37 1.40 -31.16 -12.01
CA THR A 37 1.84 -30.75 -10.65
C THR A 37 2.78 -29.54 -10.66
N LYS A 38 3.13 -29.03 -11.85
CA LYS A 38 4.07 -27.93 -12.04
C LYS A 38 3.40 -26.77 -12.77
N ALA A 39 3.79 -25.57 -12.37
CA ALA A 39 3.41 -24.33 -13.02
C ALA A 39 4.67 -23.59 -13.48
N GLN A 40 4.55 -22.82 -14.55
CA GLN A 40 5.61 -22.05 -15.15
C GLN A 40 5.23 -20.57 -15.16
N CYS A 41 6.20 -19.73 -14.81
CA CYS A 41 6.08 -18.28 -15.01
C CYS A 41 6.45 -17.92 -16.45
N THR A 42 5.56 -17.28 -17.21
CA THR A 42 5.85 -16.81 -18.58
C THR A 42 6.93 -15.75 -18.63
N CYS A 43 7.01 -14.86 -17.64
CA CYS A 43 7.96 -13.75 -17.61
C CYS A 43 9.39 -14.18 -17.24
N CYS A 44 9.50 -15.23 -16.44
CA CYS A 44 10.79 -15.72 -15.94
C CYS A 44 11.21 -17.07 -16.51
N LYS A 45 10.32 -17.75 -17.24
CA LYS A 45 10.49 -19.10 -17.81
C LYS A 45 10.99 -20.14 -16.79
N ARG A 46 10.63 -19.96 -15.51
CA ARG A 46 10.99 -20.88 -14.41
C ARG A 46 9.80 -21.73 -14.02
N GLU A 47 10.07 -23.00 -13.79
CA GLU A 47 9.09 -24.00 -13.35
C GLU A 47 9.17 -24.18 -11.84
N PHE A 48 8.01 -24.33 -11.20
CA PHE A 48 7.88 -24.57 -9.76
C PHE A 48 6.63 -25.40 -9.48
N SER A 49 6.49 -25.88 -8.25
CA SER A 49 5.32 -26.68 -7.87
C SER A 49 4.04 -25.84 -7.91
N ALA A 50 2.95 -26.42 -8.39
CA ALA A 50 1.62 -25.81 -8.42
C ALA A 50 1.00 -25.56 -7.03
N LYS A 51 1.76 -25.80 -5.95
CA LYS A 51 1.38 -25.43 -4.58
C LYS A 51 1.34 -23.92 -4.43
N ILE A 52 0.23 -23.40 -3.91
CA ILE A 52 0.03 -21.97 -3.64
C ILE A 52 1.16 -21.39 -2.76
N SER A 53 1.67 -22.18 -1.80
CA SER A 53 2.80 -21.76 -0.96
C SER A 53 4.06 -21.46 -1.76
N ASP A 54 4.34 -22.26 -2.77
CA ASP A 54 5.55 -22.15 -3.58
C ASP A 54 5.40 -21.05 -4.63
N ILE A 55 4.19 -20.87 -5.16
CA ILE A 55 3.81 -19.70 -5.99
C ILE A 55 4.02 -18.39 -5.21
N LYS A 56 3.49 -18.29 -3.98
CA LYS A 56 3.66 -17.09 -3.14
C LYS A 56 5.11 -16.82 -2.75
N LYS A 57 5.91 -17.86 -2.52
CA LYS A 57 7.36 -17.72 -2.29
C LYS A 57 8.06 -17.21 -3.56
N TYR A 58 7.67 -17.74 -4.71
CA TYR A 58 8.22 -17.36 -6.01
C TYR A 58 7.98 -15.88 -6.33
N CYS A 59 6.77 -15.37 -6.07
CA CYS A 59 6.44 -13.94 -6.25
C CYS A 59 7.37 -12.99 -5.49
N LYS A 60 7.93 -13.43 -4.36
CA LYS A 60 8.85 -12.65 -3.52
C LYS A 60 10.30 -12.70 -3.99
N THR A 61 10.64 -13.53 -4.98
CA THR A 61 12.03 -13.65 -5.45
C THR A 61 12.45 -12.40 -6.22
N ALA A 62 13.66 -11.90 -5.93
CA ALA A 62 14.20 -10.69 -6.56
C ALA A 62 14.25 -10.80 -8.10
N SER A 63 14.51 -12.01 -8.62
CA SER A 63 14.51 -12.28 -10.06
C SER A 63 13.13 -12.14 -10.72
N HIS A 64 12.04 -12.36 -9.97
CA HIS A 64 10.67 -12.15 -10.45
C HIS A 64 10.25 -10.68 -10.32
N GLN A 65 10.52 -10.05 -9.18
CA GLN A 65 10.20 -8.64 -8.93
C GLN A 65 10.89 -7.68 -9.91
N LYS A 66 12.15 -7.97 -10.29
CA LYS A 66 12.88 -7.19 -11.31
C LYS A 66 12.25 -7.26 -12.70
N LYS A 67 11.61 -8.38 -13.04
CA LYS A 67 10.97 -8.59 -14.36
C LYS A 67 9.48 -8.23 -14.35
N MET A 68 8.87 -8.07 -13.18
CA MET A 68 7.46 -7.71 -12.99
C MET A 68 7.29 -6.77 -11.79
N PRO A 69 7.53 -5.46 -11.94
CA PRO A 69 7.33 -4.50 -10.85
C PRO A 69 5.85 -4.23 -10.51
N ASN A 70 4.90 -4.58 -11.39
CA ASN A 70 3.51 -4.08 -11.31
C ASN A 70 2.38 -5.14 -11.33
N ALA A 71 2.67 -6.45 -11.29
CA ALA A 71 1.63 -7.48 -11.46
C ALA A 71 1.28 -8.27 -10.18
N CYS A 72 2.17 -8.34 -9.20
CA CYS A 72 1.92 -9.06 -7.95
C CYS A 72 1.69 -8.06 -6.81
N GLY A 73 0.48 -7.49 -6.75
CA GLY A 73 0.03 -6.75 -5.58
C GLY A 73 -0.80 -5.51 -5.87
N ARG A 74 -2.10 -5.66 -5.60
CA ARG A 74 -3.19 -4.68 -5.54
C ARG A 74 -3.74 -4.20 -6.89
N PRO A 75 -5.08 -4.12 -7.02
CA PRO A 75 -5.69 -3.38 -8.11
C PRO A 75 -5.17 -1.93 -8.07
N LYS A 76 -4.69 -1.44 -9.21
CA LYS A 76 -4.68 0.01 -9.45
C LYS A 76 -6.14 0.41 -9.58
N GLU A 77 -6.73 0.91 -8.50
CA GLU A 77 -7.97 1.67 -8.62
C GLU A 77 -7.63 2.95 -9.39
N CYS A 78 -7.87 2.93 -10.71
CA CYS A 78 -8.03 4.15 -11.50
C CYS A 78 -9.35 4.79 -11.09
N GLY A 79 -9.35 5.43 -9.92
CA GLY A 79 -10.28 6.47 -9.56
C GLY A 79 -9.50 7.77 -9.53
N VAL A 80 -10.10 8.85 -10.03
CA VAL A 80 -9.62 10.22 -9.77
C VAL A 80 -9.36 10.30 -8.26
N THR A 81 -8.10 10.39 -7.86
CA THR A 81 -7.75 10.40 -6.43
C THR A 81 -7.85 11.83 -5.95
N SER A 82 -9.06 12.24 -5.59
CA SER A 82 -9.31 13.53 -4.96
C SER A 82 -8.76 13.53 -3.53
N VAL A 83 -7.89 14.48 -3.20
CA VAL A 83 -7.44 14.65 -1.80
C VAL A 83 -8.43 15.54 -1.07
N ASN A 84 -9.05 14.98 -0.04
CA ASN A 84 -9.85 15.74 0.91
C ASN A 84 -8.92 16.32 1.99
N MET A 85 -8.74 17.64 2.01
CA MET A 85 -7.94 18.28 3.05
C MET A 85 -8.82 19.03 4.06
N LYS A 86 -8.77 18.58 5.31
CA LYS A 86 -9.30 19.33 6.46
C LYS A 86 -8.17 20.11 7.12
N MET A 87 -8.33 21.42 7.29
CA MET A 87 -7.36 22.28 7.95
C MET A 87 -7.85 22.64 9.35
N LEU A 88 -6.95 22.58 10.34
CA LEU A 88 -7.20 23.10 11.69
C LEU A 88 -6.44 24.41 11.83
N ILE A 89 -7.17 25.50 12.04
CA ILE A 89 -6.59 26.84 12.22
C ILE A 89 -6.73 27.18 13.70
N LYS A 90 -5.59 27.39 14.36
CA LYS A 90 -5.60 27.93 15.72
C LYS A 90 -5.54 29.45 15.64
N ASN A 91 -6.55 30.13 16.18
CA ASN A 91 -6.49 31.57 16.34
C ASN A 91 -5.53 31.91 17.50
N ARG A 92 -4.42 32.60 17.19
CA ARG A 92 -3.39 32.93 18.19
C ARG A 92 -3.89 33.92 19.25
N THR A 93 -4.86 34.77 18.91
CA THR A 93 -5.38 35.80 19.81
C THR A 93 -6.51 35.30 20.72
N GLN A 94 -7.31 34.32 20.27
CA GLN A 94 -8.50 33.88 21.01
C GLN A 94 -8.35 32.50 21.70
N ASN A 95 -7.19 31.84 21.57
CA ASN A 95 -6.93 30.47 22.06
C ASN A 95 -8.03 29.46 21.68
N GLU A 96 -8.75 29.74 20.59
CA GLU A 96 -9.83 28.92 20.07
C GLU A 96 -9.30 28.08 18.90
N VAL A 97 -9.77 26.83 18.84
CA VAL A 97 -9.44 25.90 17.76
C VAL A 97 -10.58 25.90 16.76
N ILE A 98 -10.33 26.43 15.58
CA ILE A 98 -11.31 26.47 14.49
C ILE A 98 -10.97 25.35 13.51
N SER A 99 -11.93 24.46 13.27
CA SER A 99 -11.80 23.42 12.24
C SER A 99 -12.60 23.81 11.00
N THR A 100 -11.91 24.02 9.88
CA THR A 100 -12.55 24.42 8.63
C THR A 100 -12.08 23.51 7.50
N PHE A 101 -13.01 23.10 6.66
CA PHE A 101 -12.67 22.40 5.43
C PHE A 101 -12.14 23.40 4.41
N LEU A 102 -10.93 23.17 3.89
CA LEU A 102 -10.31 24.11 2.95
C LEU A 102 -10.79 23.85 1.52
N GLY A 103 -10.79 22.59 1.12
CA GLY A 103 -11.14 22.21 -0.24
C GLY A 103 -10.74 20.78 -0.57
N ILE A 104 -11.18 20.38 -1.76
CA ILE A 104 -10.72 19.17 -2.45
C ILE A 104 -9.93 19.63 -3.66
N SER A 105 -8.81 18.97 -3.93
CA SER A 105 -8.07 19.13 -5.18
C SER A 105 -7.96 17.77 -5.87
N GLU A 106 -8.12 17.80 -7.19
CA GLU A 106 -7.84 16.66 -8.05
C GLU A 106 -6.33 16.48 -8.17
N LEU A 107 -5.88 15.24 -8.03
CA LEU A 107 -4.48 14.89 -8.25
C LEU A 107 -4.29 14.37 -9.67
N GLU A 108 -3.29 14.91 -10.36
CA GLU A 108 -2.80 14.34 -11.62
C GLU A 108 -1.98 13.07 -11.38
N SER A 109 -1.26 12.99 -10.26
CA SER A 109 -0.47 11.83 -9.86
C SER A 109 -0.63 11.49 -8.37
N SER A 110 -0.71 10.20 -8.06
CA SER A 110 -0.83 9.70 -6.67
C SER A 110 0.53 9.62 -5.95
N ASP A 111 1.54 10.32 -6.45
CA ASP A 111 2.89 10.36 -5.89
C ASP A 111 3.03 11.47 -4.85
N ALA A 112 4.05 11.35 -3.99
CA ALA A 112 4.31 12.33 -2.93
C ALA A 112 4.49 13.76 -3.47
N GLU A 113 5.11 13.92 -4.65
CA GLU A 113 5.29 15.23 -5.29
C GLU A 113 3.99 15.82 -5.84
N GLY A 114 3.13 14.99 -6.44
CA GLY A 114 1.82 15.41 -6.93
C GLY A 114 0.96 15.94 -5.78
N ILE A 115 0.92 15.19 -4.68
CA ILE A 115 0.19 15.58 -3.46
C ILE A 115 0.68 16.93 -2.92
N VAL A 116 2.00 17.13 -2.82
CA VAL A 116 2.55 18.40 -2.32
C VAL A 116 2.28 19.56 -3.28
N THR A 117 2.33 19.31 -4.58
CA THR A 117 2.08 20.34 -5.60
C THR A 117 0.63 20.81 -5.55
N SER A 118 -0.34 19.89 -5.51
CA SER A 118 -1.76 20.21 -5.35
C SER A 118 -2.06 20.88 -4.01
N LEU A 119 -1.39 20.47 -2.93
CA LEU A 119 -1.49 21.11 -1.62
C LEU A 119 -1.04 22.58 -1.67
N VAL A 120 0.10 22.85 -2.31
CA VAL A 120 0.64 24.20 -2.45
C VAL A 120 -0.26 25.07 -3.30
N ALA A 121 -0.87 24.52 -4.36
CA ALA A 121 -1.87 25.20 -5.16
C ALA A 121 -3.08 25.60 -4.33
N LEU A 122 -3.69 24.66 -3.60
CA LEU A 122 -4.84 24.92 -2.72
C LEU A 122 -4.55 26.01 -1.66
N LEU A 123 -3.36 25.98 -1.06
CA LEU A 123 -2.99 27.01 -0.08
C LEU A 123 -2.83 28.39 -0.73
N LYS A 124 -2.26 28.46 -1.95
CA LYS A 124 -2.15 29.71 -2.69
C LYS A 124 -3.51 30.27 -3.08
N ASP A 125 -4.43 29.41 -3.53
CA ASP A 125 -5.79 29.80 -3.90
C ASP A 125 -6.57 30.34 -2.69
N ALA A 126 -6.31 29.79 -1.50
CA ALA A 126 -6.84 30.30 -0.25
C ALA A 126 -6.10 31.53 0.32
N GLY A 127 -5.05 32.01 -0.34
CA GLY A 127 -4.23 33.14 0.14
C GLY A 127 -3.40 32.83 1.40
N LEU A 128 -3.15 31.54 1.69
CA LEU A 128 -2.43 31.08 2.88
C LEU A 128 -0.95 30.86 2.59
N GLN A 129 -0.09 31.33 3.49
CA GLN A 129 1.35 31.12 3.39
C GLN A 129 1.75 29.75 3.93
N ILE A 130 2.47 28.97 3.11
CA ILE A 130 2.95 27.63 3.50
C ILE A 130 3.87 27.65 4.73
N LYS A 131 4.58 28.76 4.99
CA LYS A 131 5.45 28.94 6.15
C LYS A 131 4.71 28.85 7.49
N ASN A 132 3.39 29.10 7.48
CA ASN A 132 2.56 29.04 8.68
C ASN A 132 2.02 27.62 8.94
N LEU A 133 2.30 26.65 8.07
CA LEU A 133 1.85 25.27 8.22
C LEU A 133 2.62 24.59 9.37
N SER A 134 1.95 24.48 10.53
CA SER A 134 2.57 23.94 11.75
C SER A 134 2.58 22.41 11.81
N GLY A 135 1.65 21.74 11.13
CA GLY A 135 1.59 20.29 11.13
C GLY A 135 0.66 19.72 10.07
N ILE A 136 0.86 18.44 9.77
CA ILE A 136 0.03 17.69 8.82
C ILE A 136 -0.45 16.39 9.47
N GLY A 137 -1.76 16.16 9.40
CA GLY A 137 -2.40 14.91 9.82
C GLY A 137 -2.67 14.05 8.60
N THR A 138 -2.02 12.89 8.50
CA THR A 138 -2.14 12.02 7.32
C THR A 138 -2.50 10.59 7.70
N ASP A 139 -3.01 9.83 6.73
CA ASP A 139 -2.99 8.38 6.85
C ASP A 139 -1.54 7.88 6.93
N ASN A 140 -1.34 6.65 7.41
CA ASN A 140 0.00 6.09 7.55
C ASN A 140 0.48 5.43 6.24
N ALA A 141 0.05 5.95 5.08
CA ALA A 141 0.50 5.49 3.78
C ALA A 141 1.96 5.89 3.53
N PHE A 142 2.70 5.02 2.82
CA PHE A 142 4.12 5.24 2.56
C PHE A 142 4.38 6.54 1.78
N VAL A 143 3.47 6.92 0.89
CA VAL A 143 3.56 8.19 0.13
C VAL A 143 3.46 9.43 1.03
N MET A 144 2.80 9.33 2.19
CA MET A 144 2.64 10.44 3.15
C MET A 144 3.70 10.42 4.26
N THR A 145 4.05 9.24 4.78
CA THR A 145 4.87 9.08 5.99
C THR A 145 6.19 8.33 5.79
N GLY A 146 6.52 7.95 4.56
CA GLY A 146 7.74 7.22 4.21
C GLY A 146 9.05 7.96 4.53
N ILE A 147 10.15 7.20 4.58
CA ILE A 147 11.46 7.67 5.03
C ILE A 147 12.22 8.44 3.91
N ASN A 148 12.07 7.99 2.67
CA ASN A 148 12.92 8.47 1.57
C ASN A 148 12.26 9.54 0.71
N THR A 149 11.01 9.33 0.29
CA THR A 149 10.27 10.18 -0.67
C THR A 149 8.81 10.33 -0.24
N SER A 150 8.59 10.98 0.89
CA SER A 150 7.23 11.21 1.42
C SER A 150 6.82 12.67 1.33
N ALA A 151 5.51 12.91 1.25
CA ALA A 151 4.96 14.27 1.20
C ALA A 151 5.44 15.11 2.39
N TYR A 152 5.50 14.51 3.59
CA TYR A 152 6.02 15.16 4.79
C TYR A 152 7.50 15.59 4.64
N LYS A 153 8.35 14.71 4.13
CA LYS A 153 9.78 15.00 3.93
C LYS A 153 9.98 16.08 2.88
N ILE A 154 9.26 16.01 1.77
CA ILE A 154 9.29 17.02 0.70
C ILE A 154 8.87 18.38 1.27
N LEU A 155 7.81 18.44 2.08
CA LEU A 155 7.38 19.70 2.73
C LEU A 155 8.46 20.27 3.65
N LYS A 156 9.18 19.43 4.39
CA LYS A 156 10.28 19.86 5.26
C LYS A 156 11.50 20.36 4.50
N GLU A 157 11.95 19.62 3.49
CA GLU A 157 13.19 19.90 2.78
C GLU A 157 13.01 20.99 1.71
N LYS A 158 11.94 20.93 0.91
CA LYS A 158 11.70 21.85 -0.21
C LYS A 158 11.21 23.23 0.24
N TYR A 159 10.45 23.30 1.33
CA TYR A 159 9.86 24.55 1.84
C TYR A 159 10.47 25.01 3.18
N ASP A 160 11.57 24.39 3.63
CA ASP A 160 12.30 24.69 4.87
C ASP A 160 11.42 24.71 6.14
N LEU A 161 10.42 23.82 6.20
CA LEU A 161 9.48 23.74 7.32
C LEU A 161 10.03 22.86 8.46
N LYS A 162 11.11 23.30 9.11
CA LYS A 162 11.74 22.55 10.22
C LYS A 162 10.80 22.29 11.41
N HIS A 163 9.85 23.20 11.62
CA HIS A 163 8.87 23.15 12.71
C HIS A 163 7.65 22.25 12.39
N LEU A 164 7.58 21.63 11.21
CA LEU A 164 6.43 20.83 10.79
C LEU A 164 6.30 19.53 11.59
N ILE A 165 5.17 19.35 12.24
CA ILE A 165 4.82 18.15 13.01
C ILE A 165 3.98 17.19 12.16
N LEU A 166 4.36 15.91 12.12
CA LEU A 166 3.57 14.85 11.48
C LEU A 166 2.69 14.16 12.53
N VAL A 167 1.38 14.17 12.32
CA VAL A 167 0.41 13.44 13.13
C VAL A 167 -0.10 12.25 12.32
N ARG A 168 0.21 11.03 12.77
CA ARG A 168 -0.24 9.80 12.11
C ARG A 168 -1.66 9.46 12.52
N CYS A 169 -2.51 9.14 11.55
CA CYS A 169 -3.89 8.76 11.81
C CYS A 169 -4.00 7.43 12.58
N VAL A 170 -4.74 7.45 13.70
CA VAL A 170 -4.94 6.27 14.57
C VAL A 170 -6.01 5.32 14.01
N SER A 171 -7.01 5.85 13.30
CA SER A 171 -8.15 5.05 12.79
C SER A 171 -7.72 3.95 11.82
N PHE A 172 -6.69 4.20 10.99
CA PHE A 172 -6.14 3.19 10.07
C PHE A 172 -5.55 1.98 10.81
N HIS A 173 -4.93 2.20 11.98
CA HIS A 173 -4.39 1.11 12.80
C HIS A 173 -5.49 0.27 13.45
N ILE A 174 -6.55 0.93 13.93
CA ILE A 174 -7.71 0.28 14.53
C ILE A 174 -8.43 -0.57 13.46
N ALA A 175 -8.73 0.01 12.30
CA ALA A 175 -9.37 -0.69 11.19
C ALA A 175 -8.58 -1.95 10.78
N ARG A 176 -7.26 -1.83 10.58
CA ARG A 176 -6.43 -3.00 10.23
C ARG A 176 -6.41 -4.08 11.30
N ARG A 177 -6.38 -3.71 12.59
CA ARG A 177 -6.42 -4.70 13.67
C ARG A 177 -7.75 -5.43 13.71
N ILE A 178 -8.87 -4.73 13.55
CA ILE A 178 -10.21 -5.33 13.46
C ILE A 178 -10.28 -6.28 12.25
N THR A 179 -9.85 -5.85 11.06
CA THR A 179 -9.85 -6.73 9.87
C THR A 179 -9.00 -7.98 10.06
N CYS A 180 -7.81 -7.86 10.67
CA CYS A 180 -6.96 -9.02 10.98
C CYS A 180 -7.63 -9.96 12.00
N PHE A 181 -8.26 -9.41 13.03
CA PHE A 181 -8.99 -10.18 14.03
C PHE A 181 -10.18 -10.94 13.41
N CYS A 182 -11.02 -10.24 12.64
CA CYS A 182 -12.14 -10.85 11.92
C CYS A 182 -11.66 -11.95 10.95
N ARG A 183 -10.57 -11.72 10.20
CA ARG A 183 -10.00 -12.75 9.31
C ARG A 183 -9.57 -13.99 10.07
N TYR A 184 -8.86 -13.81 11.19
CA TYR A 184 -8.44 -14.92 12.04
C TYR A 184 -9.66 -15.75 12.46
N TYR A 185 -10.69 -15.12 13.01
CA TYR A 185 -11.92 -15.79 13.43
C TYR A 185 -12.67 -16.49 12.28
N THR A 186 -12.74 -15.88 11.09
CA THR A 186 -13.41 -16.51 9.94
C THR A 186 -12.66 -17.70 9.35
N THR A 187 -11.34 -17.80 9.57
CA THR A 187 -10.51 -18.93 9.11
C THR A 187 -10.33 -20.02 10.17
N SER A 188 -10.86 -19.82 11.38
CA SER A 188 -10.74 -20.75 12.51
C SER A 188 -11.99 -21.60 12.76
N ASN A 189 -13.02 -21.45 11.91
CA ASN A 189 -14.18 -22.36 11.80
C ASN A 189 -14.09 -23.13 10.48
#